data_AF-A0A5N4EKP9-F1
#
_entry.id   AF-A0A5N4EKP9-F1
#
_cell.length_a   1.000
_cell.length_b   1.000
_cell.length_c   1.000
_cell.angle_alpha   90.00
_cell.angle_beta   90.00
_cell.angle_gamma   90.00
#
_symmetry.space_group_name_H-M   'P 1'
#
loop_
_entity.id
_entity.type
_entity.pdbx_description
1 polymer ?
#
loop_
_entity_poly.entity_id
_entity_poly.type
_entity_poly.pdbx_seq_one_letter_code
_entity_poly.pdbx_strand_id
1 'polypeptide(L)'
;MDQRPAHRLGQQQPERLFTITLCPQEKIGWRKDALHLLVFTTDDVPHIALDGKLGGLVQPHDGQCHLNEANEYTASNQMDYPSLALLGEKLAENNINLIFAVTKNHYMLYKNFTALIPGTTVEILHGDSKNIIQLIINAYNDEKEGVIFMGRPELEEATWALENQYGEHLAAAFTNWFWLLLSVQSIRSKVELSVWDQPEDLNLFFTATCQDGVSYPGQRKCEGLKIGDTASFEVSVEARSCPGKHTQHTFTLRPVGFRDSLEVGVTYNCRCSCSEVLEPDSARCSGNGTYVCGLCECNPSYLGTRCECQEGESQSGYQNLCREAEGKPLCSGRGQCSCNQCSCFESEFGKIYGPFCECDNFSCARNKGVLCSALWYWETIMCPRVEKQEVREAFEAPPCAVLRVTNS
;
A
#
# COMPACT_ATOMS: atom_id res chain seq x y z
N MET A 1 -23.53 -35.26 -29.98
CA MET A 1 -22.06 -35.26 -29.81
C MET A 1 -21.47 -34.89 -31.16
N ASP A 2 -21.28 -33.60 -31.38
CA ASP A 2 -20.49 -33.07 -32.50
C ASP A 2 -19.69 -31.92 -31.89
N GLN A 3 -18.50 -32.25 -31.35
CA GLN A 3 -17.53 -31.26 -30.91
C GLN A 3 -16.90 -30.68 -32.17
N ARG A 4 -17.54 -29.68 -32.77
CA ARG A 4 -16.83 -28.77 -33.67
C ARG A 4 -16.02 -27.80 -32.82
N PRO A 5 -14.71 -27.62 -33.09
CA PRO A 5 -13.91 -26.63 -32.39
C PRO A 5 -14.55 -25.27 -32.67
N ALA A 6 -14.80 -24.52 -31.61
CA ALA A 6 -15.34 -23.18 -31.68
C ALA A 6 -14.29 -22.23 -32.29
N HIS A 7 -14.12 -22.30 -33.61
CA HIS A 7 -13.43 -21.31 -34.43
C HIS A 7 -14.30 -20.06 -34.57
N ARG A 8 -14.61 -19.37 -33.46
CA ARG A 8 -15.22 -18.05 -33.49
C ARG A 8 -14.19 -17.01 -33.04
N LEU A 9 -13.92 -16.02 -33.89
CA LEU A 9 -12.85 -15.02 -33.80
C LEU A 9 -12.79 -14.21 -32.48
N GLY A 10 -13.80 -14.26 -31.61
CA GLY A 10 -13.81 -13.58 -30.30
C GLY A 10 -13.22 -14.38 -29.14
N GLN A 11 -13.00 -15.70 -29.27
CA GLN A 11 -12.72 -16.57 -28.11
C GLN A 11 -11.30 -16.55 -27.55
N GLN A 12 -10.33 -15.92 -28.21
CA GLN A 12 -8.91 -16.03 -27.80
C GLN A 12 -8.24 -14.70 -27.45
N GLN A 13 -9.00 -13.59 -27.42
CA GLN A 13 -8.40 -12.26 -27.27
C GLN A 13 -7.67 -12.07 -25.91
N PRO A 14 -8.28 -12.39 -24.75
CA PRO A 14 -7.64 -12.24 -23.44
C PRO A 14 -6.53 -13.28 -23.22
N GLU A 15 -6.72 -14.50 -23.73
CA GLU A 15 -5.72 -15.59 -23.63
C GLU A 15 -4.42 -15.23 -24.33
N ARG A 16 -4.51 -14.61 -25.52
CA ARG A 16 -3.33 -14.13 -26.27
C ARG A 16 -2.63 -13.01 -25.54
N LEU A 17 -3.39 -12.04 -25.03
CA LEU A 17 -2.84 -10.94 -24.24
C LEU A 17 -2.10 -11.45 -23.00
N PHE A 18 -2.70 -12.40 -22.31
CA PHE A 18 -2.18 -12.97 -21.07
C PHE A 18 -0.96 -13.86 -21.32
N THR A 19 -1.00 -14.69 -22.37
CA THR A 19 0.15 -15.50 -22.81
C THR A 19 1.36 -14.64 -23.18
N ILE A 20 1.14 -13.49 -23.84
CA ILE A 20 2.20 -12.55 -24.20
C ILE A 20 2.81 -11.85 -22.98
N THR A 21 1.97 -11.63 -21.95
CA THR A 21 2.38 -10.97 -20.72
C THR A 21 3.19 -11.92 -19.82
N LEU A 22 2.84 -13.20 -19.79
CA LEU A 22 3.40 -14.18 -18.86
C LEU A 22 4.67 -14.87 -19.34
N CYS A 23 4.80 -15.07 -20.65
CA CYS A 23 5.84 -15.95 -21.16
C CYS A 23 7.21 -15.27 -21.13
N PRO A 24 8.24 -15.98 -20.63
CA PRO A 24 9.54 -15.40 -20.36
C PRO A 24 10.22 -14.87 -21.63
N GLN A 25 11.23 -14.02 -21.40
CA GLN A 25 12.05 -13.36 -22.41
C GLN A 25 12.56 -14.28 -23.53
N GLU A 26 12.75 -15.57 -23.25
CA GLU A 26 13.25 -16.56 -24.21
C GLU A 26 12.25 -16.90 -25.33
N LYS A 27 10.94 -16.75 -25.11
CA LYS A 27 9.91 -17.04 -26.13
C LYS A 27 9.45 -15.80 -26.90
N ILE A 28 9.29 -14.66 -26.23
CA ILE A 28 8.79 -13.42 -26.85
C ILE A 28 9.90 -12.44 -27.20
N GLY A 29 11.03 -12.49 -26.49
CA GLY A 29 12.18 -11.63 -26.79
C GLY A 29 12.14 -10.25 -26.12
N TRP A 30 11.39 -10.07 -25.03
CA TRP A 30 11.36 -8.82 -24.27
C TRP A 30 12.77 -8.41 -23.81
N ARG A 31 13.34 -7.34 -24.38
CA ARG A 31 14.71 -6.91 -24.05
C ARG A 31 14.77 -6.34 -22.63
N LYS A 32 15.71 -6.83 -21.81
CA LYS A 32 15.89 -6.37 -20.42
C LYS A 32 16.05 -4.86 -20.29
N ASP A 33 16.62 -4.17 -21.27
CA ASP A 33 16.88 -2.71 -21.23
C ASP A 33 16.02 -1.87 -22.20
N ALA A 34 14.81 -2.36 -22.52
CA ALA A 34 13.89 -1.65 -23.40
C ALA A 34 12.53 -1.38 -22.73
N LEU A 35 11.88 -0.31 -23.18
CA LEU A 35 10.46 -0.09 -22.93
C LEU A 35 9.64 -1.23 -23.55
N HIS A 36 8.77 -1.86 -22.74
CA HIS A 36 7.92 -2.96 -23.20
C HIS A 36 6.52 -2.45 -23.51
N LEU A 37 6.27 -2.22 -24.79
CA LEU A 37 4.98 -1.79 -25.30
C LEU A 37 4.19 -2.96 -25.86
N LEU A 38 3.02 -3.22 -25.29
CA LEU A 38 2.08 -4.22 -25.78
C LEU A 38 0.83 -3.52 -26.34
N VAL A 39 0.70 -3.57 -27.67
CA VAL A 39 -0.43 -2.96 -28.38
C VAL A 39 -1.49 -4.03 -28.63
N PHE A 40 -2.65 -3.85 -28.01
CA PHE A 40 -3.78 -4.77 -28.13
C PHE A 40 -4.89 -4.14 -28.96
N THR A 41 -5.09 -4.67 -30.17
CA THR A 41 -6.11 -4.19 -31.10
C THR A 41 -7.33 -5.12 -31.10
N THR A 42 -8.52 -4.58 -30.84
CA THR A 42 -9.77 -5.35 -30.97
C THR A 42 -10.97 -4.46 -31.27
N ASP A 43 -11.96 -5.03 -31.94
CA ASP A 43 -13.25 -4.41 -32.23
C ASP A 43 -14.42 -5.10 -31.49
N ASP A 44 -14.13 -5.96 -30.52
CA ASP A 44 -15.12 -6.78 -29.80
C ASP A 44 -14.92 -6.73 -28.28
N VAL A 45 -15.87 -7.32 -27.55
CA VAL A 45 -15.84 -7.48 -26.09
C VAL A 45 -14.96 -8.69 -25.72
N PRO A 46 -14.06 -8.57 -24.71
CA PRO A 46 -13.24 -9.69 -24.30
C PRO A 46 -14.01 -10.62 -23.36
N HIS A 47 -13.71 -11.92 -23.43
CA HIS A 47 -14.08 -12.84 -22.36
C HIS A 47 -13.27 -12.56 -21.08
N ILE A 48 -13.87 -12.75 -19.92
CA ILE A 48 -13.20 -12.60 -18.62
C ILE A 48 -13.34 -13.88 -17.80
N ALA A 49 -12.58 -13.97 -16.70
CA ALA A 49 -12.73 -15.07 -15.74
C ALA A 49 -14.21 -15.36 -15.43
N LEU A 50 -14.55 -16.64 -15.35
CA LEU A 50 -15.87 -17.26 -15.23
C LEU A 50 -16.68 -17.41 -16.53
N ASP A 51 -16.29 -16.76 -17.63
CA ASP A 51 -16.97 -16.98 -18.92
C ASP A 51 -16.71 -18.39 -19.48
N GLY A 52 -15.55 -18.98 -19.20
CA GLY A 52 -15.17 -20.33 -19.64
C GLY A 52 -16.06 -21.42 -19.04
N LYS A 53 -16.77 -21.13 -17.95
CA LYS A 53 -17.74 -22.05 -17.33
C LYS A 53 -18.82 -22.49 -18.32
N LEU A 54 -19.23 -21.61 -19.24
CA LEU A 54 -20.19 -21.94 -20.30
C LEU A 54 -19.62 -22.93 -21.33
N GLY A 55 -18.30 -22.97 -21.47
CA GLY A 55 -17.56 -23.91 -22.31
C GLY A 55 -17.10 -25.18 -21.57
N GLY A 56 -17.44 -25.35 -20.29
CA GLY A 56 -16.98 -26.46 -19.46
C GLY A 56 -15.59 -26.28 -18.84
N LEU A 57 -15.00 -25.09 -18.98
CA LEU A 57 -13.73 -24.71 -18.35
C LEU A 57 -14.01 -24.20 -16.94
N VAL A 58 -13.75 -25.04 -15.94
CA VAL A 58 -14.01 -24.74 -14.52
C VAL A 58 -12.73 -24.53 -13.72
N GLN A 59 -11.59 -24.81 -14.32
CA GLN A 59 -10.29 -24.63 -13.68
C GLN A 59 -9.88 -23.15 -13.80
N PRO A 60 -9.66 -22.43 -12.69
CA PRO A 60 -9.17 -21.06 -12.74
C PRO A 60 -7.81 -20.98 -13.42
N HIS A 61 -7.51 -19.85 -14.04
CA HIS A 61 -6.20 -19.61 -14.63
C HIS A 61 -5.10 -19.56 -13.56
N ASP A 62 -3.98 -20.23 -13.81
CA ASP A 62 -2.86 -20.41 -12.88
C ASP A 62 -1.76 -19.33 -12.91
N GLY A 63 -1.85 -18.31 -13.78
CA GLY A 63 -0.80 -17.30 -13.93
C GLY A 63 0.54 -17.82 -14.46
N GLN A 64 0.59 -18.96 -15.16
CA GLN A 64 1.83 -19.53 -15.73
C GLN A 64 1.84 -19.56 -17.27
N CYS A 65 3.04 -19.65 -17.86
CA CYS A 65 3.22 -19.70 -19.30
C CYS A 65 2.97 -21.12 -19.86
N HIS A 66 1.97 -21.25 -20.73
CA HIS A 66 1.61 -22.52 -21.40
C HIS A 66 1.76 -22.45 -22.93
N LEU A 67 2.85 -21.85 -23.39
CA LEU A 67 3.23 -21.87 -24.81
C LEU A 67 4.02 -23.15 -25.10
N ASN A 68 3.66 -23.91 -26.13
CA ASN A 68 4.46 -25.05 -26.60
C ASN A 68 5.62 -24.60 -27.53
N GLU A 69 6.32 -25.56 -28.14
CA GLU A 69 7.40 -25.31 -29.12
C GLU A 69 6.87 -24.85 -30.50
N ALA A 70 5.58 -25.06 -30.78
CA ALA A 70 4.89 -24.60 -31.99
C ALA A 70 4.34 -23.16 -31.85
N ASN A 71 4.65 -22.47 -30.75
CA ASN A 71 4.10 -21.15 -30.39
C ASN A 71 2.56 -21.12 -30.26
N GLU A 72 1.96 -22.24 -29.89
CA GLU A 72 0.53 -22.34 -29.58
C GLU A 72 0.31 -22.43 -28.07
N TYR A 73 -0.77 -21.79 -27.62
CA TYR A 73 -1.21 -21.85 -26.23
C TYR A 73 -1.94 -23.17 -25.97
N THR A 74 -1.38 -24.04 -25.13
CA THR A 74 -1.88 -25.41 -24.93
C THR A 74 -3.00 -25.54 -23.90
N ALA A 75 -3.21 -24.50 -23.09
CA ALA A 75 -4.14 -24.53 -21.98
C ALA A 75 -5.53 -23.92 -22.29
N SER A 76 -5.80 -23.53 -23.55
CA SER A 76 -7.09 -22.92 -23.96
C SER A 76 -8.31 -23.81 -23.69
N ASN A 77 -8.12 -25.14 -23.70
CA ASN A 77 -9.21 -26.11 -23.49
C ASN A 77 -9.20 -26.72 -22.08
N GLN A 78 -8.35 -26.20 -21.19
CA GLN A 78 -8.13 -26.76 -19.84
C GLN A 78 -8.46 -25.73 -18.77
N MET A 79 -8.06 -24.48 -18.96
CA MET A 79 -8.24 -23.40 -18.00
C MET A 79 -9.22 -22.34 -18.49
N ASP A 80 -9.89 -21.69 -17.53
CA ASP A 80 -10.74 -20.53 -17.74
C ASP A 80 -9.91 -19.28 -18.10
N TYR A 81 -10.59 -18.24 -18.58
CA TYR A 81 -9.98 -16.97 -18.90
C TYR A 81 -9.36 -16.31 -17.66
N PRO A 82 -8.27 -15.54 -17.83
CA PRO A 82 -7.65 -14.82 -16.73
C PRO A 82 -8.56 -13.71 -16.19
N SER A 83 -8.42 -13.39 -14.90
CA SER A 83 -9.08 -12.23 -14.32
C SER A 83 -8.32 -10.94 -14.68
N LEU A 84 -9.01 -9.80 -14.70
CA LEU A 84 -8.37 -8.50 -14.96
C LEU A 84 -7.32 -8.15 -13.88
N ALA A 85 -7.56 -8.56 -12.64
CA ALA A 85 -6.62 -8.36 -11.54
C ALA A 85 -5.32 -9.16 -11.76
N LEU A 86 -5.44 -10.43 -12.15
CA LEU A 86 -4.30 -11.28 -12.45
C LEU A 86 -3.51 -10.75 -13.67
N LEU A 87 -4.19 -10.23 -14.67
CA LEU A 87 -3.54 -9.56 -15.81
C LEU A 87 -2.77 -8.31 -15.36
N GLY A 88 -3.35 -7.47 -14.49
CA GLY A 88 -2.68 -6.27 -13.99
C GLY A 88 -1.46 -6.56 -13.12
N GLU A 89 -1.52 -7.59 -12.28
CA GLU A 89 -0.38 -8.06 -11.50
C GLU A 89 0.78 -8.45 -12.42
N LYS A 90 0.51 -9.27 -13.45
CA LYS A 90 1.55 -9.76 -14.36
C LYS A 90 2.12 -8.71 -15.31
N LEU A 91 1.30 -7.75 -15.75
CA LEU A 91 1.79 -6.58 -16.49
C LEU A 91 2.76 -5.74 -15.64
N ALA A 92 2.44 -5.53 -14.35
CA ALA A 92 3.26 -4.74 -13.46
C ALA A 92 4.56 -5.46 -13.05
N GLU A 93 4.49 -6.77 -12.77
CA GLU A 93 5.67 -7.63 -12.51
C GLU A 93 6.66 -7.55 -13.68
N ASN A 94 6.16 -7.70 -14.92
CA ASN A 94 7.00 -7.76 -16.12
C ASN A 94 7.29 -6.38 -16.74
N ASN A 95 6.85 -5.28 -16.11
CA ASN A 95 7.05 -3.91 -16.58
C ASN A 95 6.56 -3.68 -18.03
N ILE A 96 5.42 -4.28 -18.37
CA ILE A 96 4.80 -4.17 -19.70
C ILE A 96 3.68 -3.13 -19.64
N ASN A 97 3.78 -2.12 -20.52
CA ASN A 97 2.73 -1.13 -20.69
C ASN A 97 1.75 -1.59 -21.78
N LEU A 98 0.49 -1.73 -21.42
CA LEU A 98 -0.56 -2.21 -22.31
C LEU A 98 -1.39 -1.05 -22.88
N ILE A 99 -1.49 -0.99 -24.21
CA ILE A 99 -2.29 -0.03 -24.95
C ILE A 99 -3.49 -0.76 -25.56
N PHE A 100 -4.69 -0.41 -25.13
CA PHE A 100 -5.94 -0.87 -25.74
C PHE A 100 -6.30 0.01 -26.94
N ALA A 101 -6.03 -0.47 -28.15
CA ALA A 101 -6.46 0.16 -29.39
C ALA A 101 -7.80 -0.42 -29.86
N VAL A 102 -8.90 0.21 -29.47
CA VAL A 102 -10.25 -0.36 -29.62
C VAL A 102 -11.18 0.51 -30.44
N THR A 103 -12.16 -0.11 -31.11
CA THR A 103 -13.16 0.66 -31.86
C THR A 103 -14.00 1.55 -30.94
N LYS A 104 -14.51 2.66 -31.49
CA LYS A 104 -15.28 3.67 -30.73
C LYS A 104 -16.43 3.09 -29.90
N ASN A 105 -17.07 2.02 -30.39
CA ASN A 105 -18.20 1.37 -29.71
C ASN A 105 -17.79 0.66 -28.40
N HIS A 106 -16.52 0.25 -28.28
CA HIS A 106 -16.00 -0.49 -27.14
C HIS A 106 -15.08 0.37 -26.24
N TYR A 107 -14.78 1.60 -26.63
CA TYR A 107 -13.89 2.52 -25.89
C TYR A 107 -14.25 2.65 -24.41
N MET A 108 -15.53 2.86 -24.08
CA MET A 108 -15.95 3.03 -22.68
C MET A 108 -15.77 1.75 -21.85
N LEU A 109 -15.92 0.57 -22.45
CA LEU A 109 -15.70 -0.69 -21.76
C LEU A 109 -14.23 -0.84 -21.35
N TYR A 110 -13.32 -0.65 -22.31
CA TYR A 110 -11.88 -0.77 -22.07
C TYR A 110 -11.34 0.37 -21.18
N LYS A 111 -11.93 1.56 -21.24
CA LYS A 111 -11.65 2.65 -20.30
C LYS A 111 -12.00 2.29 -18.85
N ASN A 112 -13.04 1.50 -18.63
CA ASN A 112 -13.35 1.01 -17.29
C ASN A 112 -12.32 -0.03 -16.82
N PHE A 113 -11.78 -0.85 -17.73
CA PHE A 113 -10.70 -1.78 -17.39
C PHE A 113 -9.40 -1.05 -17.03
N THR A 114 -9.10 0.09 -17.66
CA THR A 114 -7.89 0.87 -17.29
C THR A 114 -7.92 1.41 -15.87
N ALA A 115 -9.10 1.51 -15.23
CA ALA A 115 -9.20 1.87 -13.81
C ALA A 115 -8.74 0.74 -12.88
N LEU A 116 -8.78 -0.51 -13.35
CA LEU A 116 -8.41 -1.71 -12.59
C LEU A 116 -6.97 -2.16 -12.87
N ILE A 117 -6.43 -1.79 -14.03
CA ILE A 117 -5.11 -2.22 -14.50
C ILE A 117 -4.19 -0.99 -14.60
N PRO A 118 -3.35 -0.74 -13.58
CA PRO A 118 -2.49 0.45 -13.55
C PRO A 118 -1.43 0.39 -14.66
N GLY A 119 -1.12 1.53 -15.27
CA GLY A 119 -0.15 1.63 -16.38
C GLY A 119 -0.72 1.32 -17.77
N THR A 120 -2.04 1.15 -17.90
CA THR A 120 -2.71 0.91 -19.18
C THR A 120 -3.33 2.16 -19.76
N THR A 121 -3.32 2.27 -21.09
CA THR A 121 -3.97 3.35 -21.83
C THR A 121 -4.99 2.79 -22.81
N VAL A 122 -5.95 3.62 -23.22
CA VAL A 122 -6.98 3.25 -24.19
C VAL A 122 -7.08 4.31 -25.27
N GLU A 123 -7.06 3.87 -26.51
CA GLU A 123 -7.05 4.70 -27.70
C GLU A 123 -8.12 4.23 -28.69
N ILE A 124 -8.68 5.18 -29.45
CA ILE A 124 -9.74 4.87 -30.41
C ILE A 124 -9.11 4.42 -31.73
N LEU A 125 -9.28 3.14 -32.07
CA LEU A 125 -8.93 2.57 -33.36
C LEU A 125 -10.04 2.84 -34.39
N HIS A 126 -9.68 3.37 -35.55
CA HIS A 126 -10.60 3.48 -36.68
C HIS A 126 -10.96 2.09 -37.21
N GLY A 127 -12.15 1.93 -37.78
CA GLY A 127 -12.61 0.64 -38.32
C GLY A 127 -11.74 0.08 -39.46
N ASP A 128 -10.97 0.93 -40.13
CA ASP A 128 -9.98 0.54 -41.14
C ASP A 128 -8.55 0.44 -40.58
N SER A 129 -8.38 0.57 -39.27
CA SER A 129 -7.11 0.51 -38.52
C SER A 129 -6.00 1.44 -39.02
N LYS A 130 -6.32 2.44 -39.88
CA LYS A 130 -5.31 3.31 -40.51
C LYS A 130 -4.56 4.20 -39.53
N ASN A 131 -5.19 4.51 -38.39
CA ASN A 131 -4.58 5.36 -37.37
C ASN A 131 -3.66 4.60 -36.41
N ILE A 132 -3.51 3.27 -36.53
CA ILE A 132 -2.72 2.47 -35.57
C ILE A 132 -1.27 2.96 -35.42
N ILE A 133 -0.62 3.37 -36.50
CA ILE A 133 0.76 3.88 -36.46
C ILE A 133 0.82 5.16 -35.61
N GLN A 134 -0.15 6.07 -35.79
CA GLN A 134 -0.23 7.30 -35.01
C GLN A 134 -0.54 7.01 -33.54
N LEU A 135 -1.42 6.04 -33.25
CA LEU A 135 -1.69 5.62 -31.88
C LEU A 135 -0.44 5.08 -31.18
N ILE A 136 0.36 4.27 -31.88
CA ILE A 136 1.61 3.73 -31.33
C ILE A 136 2.65 4.83 -31.12
N ILE A 137 2.79 5.77 -32.05
CA ILE A 137 3.70 6.91 -31.91
C ILE A 137 3.29 7.76 -30.71
N ASN A 138 2.00 8.09 -30.59
CA ASN A 138 1.47 8.88 -29.48
C ASN A 138 1.72 8.15 -28.17
N ALA A 139 1.34 6.88 -28.07
CA ALA A 139 1.55 6.10 -26.85
C ALA A 139 3.04 5.94 -26.51
N TYR A 140 3.92 5.73 -27.49
CA TYR A 140 5.36 5.65 -27.27
C TYR A 140 5.96 6.96 -26.78
N ASN A 141 5.55 8.09 -27.37
CA ASN A 141 5.94 9.41 -26.92
C ASN A 141 5.37 9.69 -25.51
N ASP A 142 4.13 9.28 -25.24
CA ASP A 142 3.50 9.24 -23.90
C ASP A 142 4.38 8.54 -22.88
N GLU A 143 4.97 7.39 -23.23
CA GLU A 143 5.84 6.68 -22.30
C GLU A 143 7.24 7.27 -22.20
N LYS A 144 7.83 7.70 -23.33
CA LYS A 144 9.21 8.17 -23.40
C LYS A 144 9.42 9.55 -22.82
N GLU A 145 8.44 10.43 -22.96
CA GLU A 145 8.48 11.75 -22.36
C GLU A 145 8.33 11.70 -20.83
N GLY A 146 8.00 10.53 -20.26
CA GLY A 146 7.95 10.30 -18.82
C GLY A 146 9.28 10.53 -18.08
N VAL A 147 10.44 10.15 -18.63
CA VAL A 147 11.78 10.44 -18.06
C VAL A 147 12.84 10.31 -19.16
N ILE A 148 13.44 11.44 -19.57
CA ILE A 148 14.75 11.46 -20.23
C ILE A 148 15.72 12.19 -19.29
N PHE A 149 16.58 11.45 -18.60
CA PHE A 149 17.84 12.00 -18.11
C PHE A 149 18.82 12.02 -19.29
N MET A 150 18.89 13.13 -20.02
CA MET A 150 20.07 13.48 -20.80
C MET A 150 20.48 14.89 -20.40
N GLY A 151 21.71 14.99 -19.91
CA GLY A 151 22.33 16.25 -19.54
C GLY A 151 22.25 17.24 -20.70
N ARG A 152 21.79 18.44 -20.39
CA ARG A 152 22.08 19.66 -21.15
C ARG A 152 23.62 19.79 -21.14
N PRO A 153 24.33 19.66 -22.28
CA PRO A 153 24.38 20.76 -23.24
C PRO A 153 24.59 20.32 -24.70
N GLU A 154 23.62 20.54 -25.60
CA GLU A 154 23.90 20.64 -27.05
C GLU A 154 22.75 21.31 -27.85
N LEU A 155 21.79 21.95 -27.18
CA LEU A 155 20.63 22.60 -27.84
C LEU A 155 20.72 24.13 -27.91
N GLU A 156 21.78 24.75 -27.38
CA GLU A 156 22.05 26.19 -27.57
C GLU A 156 22.89 26.50 -28.82
N GLU A 157 23.54 25.50 -29.45
CA GLU A 157 24.28 25.70 -30.70
C GLU A 157 23.39 25.59 -31.96
N ALA A 158 22.26 24.88 -31.87
CA ALA A 158 21.35 24.67 -33.01
C ALA A 158 20.49 25.90 -33.33
N THR A 159 20.15 26.71 -32.34
CA THR A 159 19.35 27.94 -32.50
C THR A 159 20.14 29.06 -33.18
N TRP A 160 21.43 29.22 -32.85
CA TRP A 160 22.30 30.18 -33.54
C TRP A 160 22.63 29.75 -34.99
N ALA A 161 22.75 28.44 -35.26
CA ALA A 161 23.05 27.93 -36.59
C ALA A 161 21.91 28.17 -37.61
N LEU A 162 20.65 28.16 -37.17
CA LEU A 162 19.49 28.31 -38.05
C LEU A 162 19.06 29.77 -38.28
N GLU A 163 19.34 30.68 -37.33
CA GLU A 163 19.09 32.12 -37.51
C GLU A 163 19.95 32.75 -38.61
N ASN A 164 21.15 32.21 -38.85
CA ASN A 164 22.06 32.71 -39.89
C ASN A 164 21.79 32.15 -41.30
N GLN A 165 20.92 31.14 -41.46
CA GLN A 165 20.77 30.44 -42.75
C GLN A 165 19.47 30.75 -43.51
N TYR A 166 18.38 31.21 -42.87
CA TYR A 166 17.05 31.23 -43.53
C TYR A 166 16.23 32.52 -43.49
N GLY A 167 16.68 33.57 -42.80
CA GLY A 167 16.06 34.91 -42.87
C GLY A 167 14.64 35.03 -42.28
N GLU A 168 14.24 36.27 -41.98
CA GLU A 168 13.07 36.64 -41.16
C GLU A 168 11.70 36.10 -41.63
N HIS A 169 11.59 35.62 -42.87
CA HIS A 169 10.32 35.16 -43.44
C HIS A 169 9.94 33.70 -43.12
N LEU A 170 10.87 32.87 -42.60
CA LEU A 170 10.56 31.51 -42.14
C LEU A 170 10.30 31.43 -40.62
N ALA A 171 10.63 32.48 -39.86
CA ALA A 171 10.42 32.54 -38.42
C ALA A 171 8.92 32.47 -38.03
N ALA A 172 8.02 33.00 -38.86
CA ALA A 172 6.57 32.96 -38.61
C ALA A 172 5.93 31.57 -38.83
N ALA A 173 6.51 30.75 -39.71
CA ALA A 173 6.07 29.36 -39.90
C ALA A 173 6.57 28.48 -38.74
N PHE A 174 7.77 28.77 -38.23
CA PHE A 174 8.34 28.10 -37.07
C PHE A 174 7.62 28.46 -35.76
N THR A 175 7.16 29.69 -35.55
CA THR A 175 6.40 30.03 -34.32
C THR A 175 5.04 29.35 -34.27
N ASN A 176 4.32 29.24 -35.39
CA ASN A 176 3.05 28.49 -35.43
C ASN A 176 3.25 27.00 -35.21
N TRP A 177 4.34 26.40 -35.74
CA TRP A 177 4.70 25.01 -35.44
C TRP A 177 5.26 24.82 -34.03
N PHE A 178 5.96 25.80 -33.48
CA PHE A 178 6.47 25.80 -32.11
C PHE A 178 5.33 25.86 -31.09
N TRP A 179 4.28 26.66 -31.35
CA TRP A 179 3.04 26.64 -30.57
C TRP A 179 2.19 25.39 -30.82
N LEU A 180 2.20 24.80 -32.03
CA LEU A 180 1.56 23.51 -32.28
C LEU A 180 2.28 22.37 -31.53
N LEU A 181 3.61 22.37 -31.51
CA LEU A 181 4.47 21.45 -30.75
C LEU A 181 4.26 21.61 -29.23
N LEU A 182 4.14 22.85 -28.73
CA LEU A 182 3.79 23.13 -27.33
C LEU A 182 2.34 22.73 -27.00
N SER A 183 1.43 22.68 -27.97
CA SER A 183 0.04 22.24 -27.77
C SER A 183 -0.15 20.71 -27.74
N VAL A 184 0.84 19.95 -28.25
CA VAL A 184 0.87 18.47 -28.21
C VAL A 184 1.63 17.96 -26.98
N GLN A 185 2.04 18.84 -26.06
CA GLN A 185 2.76 18.48 -24.85
C GLN A 185 1.81 18.25 -23.67
N SER A 186 1.00 17.19 -23.76
CA SER A 186 0.22 16.65 -22.64
C SER A 186 0.38 15.14 -22.64
N ILE A 187 1.56 14.70 -22.24
CA ILE A 187 2.08 13.37 -22.54
C ILE A 187 2.69 12.85 -21.22
N ARG A 188 1.98 11.86 -20.63
CA ARG A 188 2.00 11.34 -19.24
C ARG A 188 2.01 12.37 -18.10
N SER A 189 0.81 12.87 -17.86
CA SER A 189 0.51 13.73 -16.73
C SER A 189 0.49 13.00 -15.38
N LYS A 190 0.64 11.67 -15.30
CA LYS A 190 0.33 10.90 -14.08
C LYS A 190 1.49 10.03 -13.56
N VAL A 191 1.85 10.21 -12.30
CA VAL A 191 2.75 9.34 -11.54
C VAL A 191 1.96 8.73 -10.37
N GLU A 192 2.00 7.40 -10.22
CA GLU A 192 1.31 6.68 -9.14
C GLU A 192 2.28 5.72 -8.45
N LEU A 193 2.27 5.73 -7.11
CA LEU A 193 3.13 4.87 -6.29
C LEU A 193 2.39 3.56 -5.95
N SER A 194 3.03 2.43 -6.25
CA SER A 194 2.58 1.08 -5.88
C SER A 194 3.42 0.51 -4.74
N VAL A 195 2.80 -0.31 -3.89
CA VAL A 195 3.44 -0.97 -2.74
C VAL A 195 3.41 -2.46 -2.98
N TRP A 196 4.55 -3.12 -2.80
CA TRP A 196 4.72 -4.57 -2.94
C TRP A 196 5.21 -5.16 -1.62
N ASP A 197 4.76 -6.38 -1.31
CA ASP A 197 5.16 -7.15 -0.12
C ASP A 197 4.92 -6.42 1.21
N GLN A 198 3.80 -5.67 1.32
CA GLN A 198 3.45 -4.95 2.54
C GLN A 198 3.15 -5.93 3.70
N PRO A 199 3.83 -5.82 4.86
CA PRO A 199 3.52 -6.59 6.06
C PRO A 199 2.16 -6.19 6.67
N GLU A 200 1.40 -7.16 7.19
CA GLU A 200 0.08 -6.93 7.80
C GLU A 200 0.14 -6.12 9.11
N ASP A 201 1.30 -6.10 9.76
CA ASP A 201 1.59 -5.40 11.00
C ASP A 201 2.04 -3.94 10.79
N LEU A 202 2.06 -3.45 9.55
CA LEU A 202 2.37 -2.06 9.20
C LEU A 202 1.19 -1.34 8.53
N ASN A 203 0.87 -0.16 9.06
CA ASN A 203 0.04 0.83 8.38
C ASN A 203 0.94 1.80 7.59
N LEU A 204 0.58 2.05 6.33
CA LEU A 204 1.26 3.02 5.46
C LEU A 204 0.32 4.18 5.15
N PHE A 205 0.80 5.40 5.37
CA PHE A 205 0.10 6.62 5.01
C PHE A 205 0.89 7.36 3.94
N PHE A 206 0.18 7.83 2.91
CA PHE A 206 0.78 8.50 1.77
C PHE A 206 0.32 9.95 1.74
N THR A 207 1.26 10.85 1.51
CA THR A 207 1.01 12.25 1.21
C THR A 207 1.72 12.59 -0.09
N ALA A 208 0.97 12.96 -1.12
CA ALA A 208 1.53 13.36 -2.40
C ALA A 208 1.70 14.88 -2.43
N THR A 209 2.86 15.36 -2.86
CA THR A 209 3.12 16.77 -3.17
C THR A 209 3.45 16.85 -4.66
N CYS A 210 2.52 17.41 -5.43
CA CYS A 210 2.65 17.54 -6.87
C CYS A 210 3.22 18.94 -7.24
N GLN A 211 3.10 19.36 -8.50
CA GLN A 211 3.62 20.65 -9.01
C GLN A 211 3.15 21.89 -8.22
N ASP A 212 1.93 21.86 -7.70
CA ASP A 212 1.33 23.02 -7.02
C ASP A 212 2.04 23.36 -5.70
N GLY A 213 2.98 22.51 -5.26
CA GLY A 213 3.63 22.61 -3.94
C GLY A 213 2.69 22.33 -2.77
N VAL A 214 1.45 21.94 -3.07
CA VAL A 214 0.42 21.59 -2.11
C VAL A 214 0.53 20.10 -1.77
N SER A 215 0.52 19.80 -0.48
CA SER A 215 0.48 18.44 0.04
C SER A 215 -0.96 17.91 0.08
N TYR A 216 -1.19 16.78 -0.56
CA TYR A 216 -2.46 16.05 -0.60
C TYR A 216 -2.38 14.82 0.30
N PRO A 217 -2.87 14.89 1.55
CA PRO A 217 -2.87 13.75 2.46
C PRO A 217 -3.82 12.66 1.98
N GLY A 218 -3.39 11.39 2.09
CA GLY A 218 -4.13 10.22 1.63
C GLY A 218 -4.02 9.94 0.12
N GLN A 219 -3.26 10.75 -0.62
CA GLN A 219 -3.08 10.60 -2.05
C GLN A 219 -1.71 9.99 -2.37
N ARG A 220 -1.70 9.01 -3.29
CA ARG A 220 -0.48 8.31 -3.78
C ARG A 220 -0.24 8.50 -5.28
N LYS A 221 -0.95 9.46 -5.88
CA LYS A 221 -0.89 9.75 -7.31
C LYS A 221 -0.83 11.27 -7.56
N CYS A 222 0.00 11.69 -8.49
CA CYS A 222 -0.01 13.03 -9.05
C CYS A 222 -0.48 12.97 -10.49
N GLU A 223 -1.29 13.95 -10.92
CA GLU A 223 -1.80 14.12 -12.28
C GLU A 223 -1.37 15.52 -12.79
N GLY A 224 -1.36 15.77 -14.11
CA GLY A 224 -0.91 17.07 -14.67
C GLY A 224 0.61 17.26 -14.87
N LEU A 225 1.44 16.24 -14.66
CA LEU A 225 2.90 16.34 -14.70
C LEU A 225 3.47 16.57 -16.12
N LYS A 226 4.43 17.49 -16.27
CA LYS A 226 5.21 17.67 -17.51
C LYS A 226 6.64 17.17 -17.29
N ILE A 227 7.36 17.00 -18.39
CA ILE A 227 8.76 16.59 -18.35
C ILE A 227 9.58 17.63 -17.55
N GLY A 228 10.27 17.15 -16.50
CA GLY A 228 11.10 17.99 -15.63
C GLY A 228 10.44 18.40 -14.32
N ASP A 229 9.15 18.12 -14.13
CA ASP A 229 8.48 18.35 -12.87
C ASP A 229 8.80 17.26 -11.85
N THR A 230 8.87 17.65 -10.58
CA THR A 230 9.18 16.74 -9.46
C THR A 230 7.94 16.54 -8.63
N ALA A 231 7.45 15.30 -8.56
CA ALA A 231 6.47 14.88 -7.58
C ALA A 231 7.20 14.28 -6.36
N SER A 232 6.82 14.70 -5.16
CA SER A 232 7.36 14.19 -3.90
C SER A 232 6.28 13.40 -3.18
N PHE A 233 6.61 12.19 -2.72
CA PHE A 233 5.71 11.36 -1.93
C PHE A 233 6.32 11.17 -0.54
N GLU A 234 5.62 11.67 0.47
CA GLU A 234 5.95 11.39 1.87
C GLU A 234 5.19 10.13 2.29
N VAL A 235 5.91 9.14 2.79
CA VAL A 235 5.36 7.86 3.22
C VAL A 235 5.60 7.69 4.71
N SER A 236 4.55 7.76 5.51
CA SER A 236 4.61 7.52 6.94
C SER A 236 4.32 6.06 7.23
N VAL A 237 5.24 5.40 7.93
CA VAL A 237 5.15 3.98 8.30
C VAL A 237 4.86 3.89 9.78
N GLU A 238 3.77 3.19 10.15
CA GLU A 238 3.35 3.01 11.54
C GLU A 238 3.18 1.52 11.86
N ALA A 239 3.80 1.06 12.94
CA ALA A 239 3.69 -0.32 13.38
C ALA A 239 2.45 -0.52 14.26
N ARG A 240 1.56 -1.44 13.86
CA ARG A 240 0.34 -1.76 14.61
C ARG A 240 0.65 -2.56 15.89
N SER A 241 1.66 -3.40 15.85
CA SER A 241 2.05 -4.23 16.98
C SER A 241 3.54 -4.55 16.92
N CYS A 242 4.10 -4.97 18.06
CA CYS A 242 5.40 -5.59 18.04
C CYS A 242 5.28 -7.09 17.67
N PRO A 243 5.86 -7.54 16.56
CA PRO A 243 5.99 -8.96 16.28
C PRO A 243 6.90 -9.64 17.32
N GLY A 244 6.49 -10.82 17.83
CA GLY A 244 7.18 -11.51 18.93
C GLY A 244 8.53 -12.14 18.57
N LYS A 245 8.95 -12.10 17.31
CA LYS A 245 10.29 -12.51 16.84
C LYS A 245 11.01 -11.28 16.28
N HIS A 246 12.34 -11.29 16.33
CA HIS A 246 13.16 -10.27 15.67
C HIS A 246 13.06 -10.47 14.14
N THR A 247 11.93 -10.08 13.58
CA THR A 247 11.64 -10.13 12.15
C THR A 247 12.02 -8.80 11.53
N GLN A 248 12.94 -8.88 10.58
CA GLN A 248 13.17 -7.79 9.65
C GLN A 248 12.22 -8.02 8.48
N HIS A 249 11.43 -7.00 8.17
CA HIS A 249 10.56 -6.99 7.01
C HIS A 249 11.13 -6.06 5.96
N THR A 250 10.95 -6.40 4.71
CA THR A 250 11.26 -5.54 3.57
C THR A 250 10.03 -5.44 2.71
N PHE A 251 9.69 -4.22 2.33
CA PHE A 251 8.63 -3.94 1.36
C PHE A 251 9.17 -2.97 0.32
N THR A 252 8.58 -2.99 -0.87
CA THR A 252 9.09 -2.21 -2.00
C THR A 252 8.07 -1.16 -2.44
N LEU A 253 8.54 0.07 -2.57
CA LEU A 253 7.78 1.17 -3.16
C LEU A 253 8.24 1.35 -4.61
N ARG A 254 7.30 1.25 -5.56
CA ARG A 254 7.61 1.31 -6.98
C ARG A 254 6.64 2.25 -7.70
N PRO A 255 7.12 3.26 -8.44
CA PRO A 255 6.26 4.03 -9.33
C PRO A 255 5.76 3.13 -10.47
N VAL A 256 4.47 3.15 -10.73
CA VAL A 256 3.84 2.33 -11.77
C VAL A 256 4.43 2.67 -13.15
N GLY A 257 4.87 1.65 -13.89
CA GLY A 257 5.46 1.83 -15.22
C GLY A 257 6.94 2.24 -15.22
N PHE A 258 7.55 2.34 -14.04
CA PHE A 258 8.98 2.62 -13.86
C PHE A 258 9.73 1.38 -13.35
N ARG A 259 11.02 1.35 -13.64
CA ARG A 259 11.92 0.27 -13.20
C ARG A 259 12.57 0.57 -11.86
N ASP A 260 12.78 1.84 -11.57
CA ASP A 260 13.32 2.28 -10.28
C ASP A 260 12.36 1.89 -9.17
N SER A 261 12.93 1.36 -8.09
CA SER A 261 12.20 0.91 -6.92
C SER A 261 12.96 1.33 -5.68
N LEU A 262 12.22 1.69 -4.64
CA LEU A 262 12.76 1.99 -3.33
C LEU A 262 12.48 0.81 -2.41
N GLU A 263 13.54 0.12 -1.98
CA GLU A 263 13.42 -0.97 -1.02
C GLU A 263 13.47 -0.40 0.40
N VAL A 264 12.45 -0.72 1.19
CA VAL A 264 12.29 -0.20 2.55
C VAL A 264 12.43 -1.36 3.53
N GLY A 265 13.55 -1.36 4.26
CA GLY A 265 13.81 -2.27 5.36
C GLY A 265 13.23 -1.73 6.66
N VAL A 266 12.42 -2.56 7.33
CA VAL A 266 11.79 -2.26 8.60
C VAL A 266 12.30 -3.20 9.67
N THR A 267 12.81 -2.62 10.75
CA THR A 267 13.29 -3.36 11.92
C THR A 267 12.54 -2.92 13.16
N TYR A 268 11.98 -3.89 13.87
CA TYR A 268 11.18 -3.68 15.08
C TYR A 268 12.09 -3.86 16.30
N ASN A 269 12.28 -2.78 17.06
CA ASN A 269 12.98 -2.88 18.32
C ASN A 269 11.99 -2.79 19.47
N CYS A 270 11.47 -3.95 19.89
CA CYS A 270 10.45 -4.01 20.93
C CYS A 270 10.97 -4.28 22.32
N ARG A 271 12.25 -4.63 22.43
CA ARG A 271 12.91 -4.80 23.72
C ARG A 271 13.43 -3.46 24.18
N CYS A 272 13.20 -3.16 25.45
CA CYS A 272 13.81 -2.03 26.09
C CYS A 272 15.26 -2.34 26.46
N SER A 273 16.19 -1.40 26.26
CA SER A 273 17.58 -1.57 26.67
C SER A 273 17.75 -1.81 28.19
N CYS A 274 16.82 -1.32 29.01
CA CYS A 274 16.78 -1.56 30.46
C CYS A 274 16.27 -2.96 30.87
N SER A 275 15.65 -3.71 29.95
CA SER A 275 15.08 -5.04 30.25
C SER A 275 16.14 -6.15 30.29
N GLU A 276 17.36 -5.85 29.86
CA GLU A 276 18.51 -6.77 29.93
C GLU A 276 19.17 -6.78 31.31
N VAL A 277 18.96 -5.71 32.10
CA VAL A 277 19.56 -5.57 33.43
C VAL A 277 18.52 -5.97 34.47
N LEU A 278 18.62 -7.20 34.94
CA LEU A 278 17.82 -7.73 36.03
C LEU A 278 18.58 -7.52 37.34
N GLU A 279 17.99 -6.78 38.29
CA GLU A 279 18.52 -6.66 39.65
C GLU A 279 17.69 -7.56 40.58
N PRO A 280 18.07 -8.83 40.77
CA PRO A 280 17.37 -9.72 41.70
C PRO A 280 17.51 -9.22 43.13
N ASP A 281 16.47 -9.44 43.94
CA ASP A 281 16.37 -9.05 45.35
C ASP A 281 16.79 -7.58 45.59
N SER A 282 16.39 -6.69 44.66
CA SER A 282 16.78 -5.29 44.71
C SER A 282 16.21 -4.61 45.96
N ALA A 283 17.03 -3.79 46.62
CA ALA A 283 16.59 -2.95 47.73
C ALA A 283 15.45 -2.00 47.34
N ARG A 284 15.31 -1.69 46.04
CA ARG A 284 14.20 -0.89 45.49
C ARG A 284 12.85 -1.63 45.53
N CYS A 285 12.89 -2.96 45.54
CA CYS A 285 11.76 -3.88 45.65
C CYS A 285 11.69 -4.52 47.04
N SER A 286 12.14 -3.79 48.07
CA SER A 286 12.15 -4.24 49.47
C SER A 286 12.92 -5.55 49.72
N GLY A 287 13.81 -5.94 48.80
CA GLY A 287 14.53 -7.22 48.84
C GLY A 287 13.65 -8.44 48.52
N ASN A 288 12.39 -8.24 48.11
CA ASN A 288 11.41 -9.30 47.88
C ASN A 288 10.98 -9.40 46.40
N GLY A 289 11.84 -8.98 45.48
CA GLY A 289 11.55 -9.01 44.05
C GLY A 289 12.71 -8.55 43.19
N THR A 290 12.57 -8.77 41.89
CA THR A 290 13.53 -8.37 40.86
C THR A 290 13.17 -7.00 40.33
N TYR A 291 14.09 -6.05 40.34
CA TYR A 291 13.88 -4.74 39.73
C TYR A 291 14.21 -4.80 38.24
N VAL A 292 13.21 -4.49 37.40
CA VAL A 292 13.29 -4.53 35.94
C VAL A 292 12.71 -3.23 35.39
N CYS A 293 13.59 -2.41 34.80
CA CYS A 293 13.21 -1.18 34.10
C CYS A 293 12.21 -0.26 34.84
N GLY A 294 12.45 0.03 36.12
CA GLY A 294 11.58 0.91 36.89
C GLY A 294 10.42 0.22 37.60
N LEU A 295 10.17 -1.05 37.30
CA LEU A 295 9.15 -1.89 37.93
C LEU A 295 9.78 -2.95 38.83
N CYS A 296 9.01 -3.44 39.80
CA CYS A 296 9.37 -4.55 40.66
C CYS A 296 8.56 -5.80 40.28
N GLU A 297 9.24 -6.86 39.85
CA GLU A 297 8.67 -8.19 39.71
C GLU A 297 8.79 -8.93 41.04
N CYS A 298 7.70 -8.95 41.82
CA CYS A 298 7.71 -9.51 43.16
C CYS A 298 7.84 -11.03 43.18
N ASN A 299 8.56 -11.53 44.17
CA ASN A 299 8.63 -12.95 44.46
C ASN A 299 7.23 -13.48 44.85
N PRO A 300 6.96 -14.79 44.69
CA PRO A 300 5.68 -15.38 45.08
C PRO A 300 5.29 -15.00 46.51
N SER A 301 4.01 -14.64 46.71
CA SER A 301 3.43 -14.17 47.97
C SER A 301 3.79 -12.74 48.41
N TYR A 302 4.49 -11.96 47.58
CA TYR A 302 4.67 -10.52 47.79
C TYR A 302 3.89 -9.69 46.78
N LEU A 303 3.30 -8.58 47.26
CA LEU A 303 2.43 -7.69 46.50
C LEU A 303 2.83 -6.23 46.74
N GLY A 304 2.39 -5.36 45.83
CA GLY A 304 2.64 -3.92 45.89
C GLY A 304 3.71 -3.45 44.90
N THR A 305 3.76 -2.14 44.69
CA THR A 305 4.66 -1.51 43.69
C THR A 305 6.15 -1.67 44.02
N ARG A 306 6.47 -2.01 45.27
CA ARG A 306 7.83 -2.27 45.78
C ARG A 306 7.91 -3.59 46.55
N CYS A 307 6.98 -4.52 46.32
CA CYS A 307 6.92 -5.82 47.00
C CYS A 307 6.91 -5.70 48.53
N GLU A 308 6.25 -4.67 49.04
CA GLU A 308 6.22 -4.29 50.45
C GLU A 308 5.23 -5.10 51.29
N CYS A 309 4.23 -5.74 50.67
CA CYS A 309 3.21 -6.50 51.38
C CYS A 309 3.37 -8.00 51.20
N GLN A 310 3.04 -8.78 52.23
CA GLN A 310 2.91 -10.23 52.16
C GLN A 310 1.43 -10.65 52.04
N GLU A 311 1.16 -11.64 51.19
CA GLU A 311 -0.17 -12.18 50.96
C GLU A 311 -0.76 -12.76 52.27
N GLY A 312 -1.89 -12.21 52.72
CA GLY A 312 -2.58 -12.64 53.95
C GLY A 312 -2.39 -11.76 55.19
N GLU A 313 -1.64 -10.66 55.13
CA GLU A 313 -1.56 -9.70 56.24
C GLU A 313 -2.77 -8.74 56.30
N SER A 314 -3.50 -8.80 57.41
CA SER A 314 -4.66 -7.95 57.71
C SER A 314 -4.23 -6.55 58.16
N GLN A 315 -4.06 -5.61 57.22
CA GLN A 315 -3.82 -4.21 57.59
C GLN A 315 -4.91 -3.28 57.05
N SER A 316 -5.78 -2.88 57.98
CA SER A 316 -6.84 -1.88 57.83
C SER A 316 -6.37 -0.49 57.35
N GLY A 317 -5.05 -0.23 57.33
CA GLY A 317 -4.45 1.03 56.91
C GLY A 317 -4.34 1.25 55.39
N TYR A 318 -4.33 0.19 54.58
CA TYR A 318 -4.02 0.26 53.14
C TYR A 318 -5.26 0.43 52.23
N GLN A 319 -6.46 0.37 52.80
CA GLN A 319 -7.71 0.41 52.01
C GLN A 319 -8.00 1.81 51.44
N ASN A 320 -7.58 2.89 52.11
CA ASN A 320 -7.92 4.25 51.66
C ASN A 320 -7.16 4.67 50.39
N LEU A 321 -6.02 4.06 50.06
CA LEU A 321 -5.28 4.33 48.83
C LEU A 321 -5.90 3.70 47.58
N CYS A 322 -6.80 2.73 47.73
CA CYS A 322 -7.58 2.13 46.64
C CYS A 322 -8.88 2.90 46.35
N ARG A 323 -9.00 4.13 46.85
CA ARG A 323 -10.20 4.96 46.74
C ARG A 323 -9.89 6.22 45.94
N GLU A 324 -10.68 6.47 44.91
CA GLU A 324 -10.52 7.64 44.04
C GLU A 324 -10.81 8.96 44.76
N ALA A 325 -11.84 8.99 45.61
CA ALA A 325 -12.26 10.16 46.38
C ALA A 325 -13.04 9.72 47.64
N GLU A 326 -13.01 10.56 48.68
CA GLU A 326 -13.72 10.30 49.94
C GLU A 326 -15.24 10.12 49.68
N GLY A 327 -15.81 9.01 50.15
CA GLY A 327 -17.21 8.63 49.90
C GLY A 327 -17.47 7.73 48.69
N LYS A 328 -16.52 7.54 47.76
CA LYS A 328 -16.64 6.57 46.65
C LYS A 328 -16.24 5.15 47.08
N PRO A 329 -16.81 4.06 46.52
CA PRO A 329 -16.42 2.69 46.88
C PRO A 329 -14.95 2.39 46.53
N LEU A 330 -14.35 1.43 47.25
CA LEU A 330 -13.00 0.93 46.95
C LEU A 330 -12.97 0.30 45.56
N CYS A 331 -11.94 0.62 44.77
CA CYS A 331 -11.79 0.11 43.40
C CYS A 331 -13.06 0.28 42.54
N SER A 332 -13.77 1.39 42.75
CA SER A 332 -15.05 1.68 42.09
C SER A 332 -16.12 0.57 42.23
N GLY A 333 -15.98 -0.33 43.21
CA GLY A 333 -16.81 -1.52 43.36
C GLY A 333 -16.61 -2.59 42.29
N ARG A 334 -15.62 -2.43 41.40
CA ARG A 334 -15.34 -3.31 40.25
C ARG A 334 -14.02 -4.07 40.40
N GLY A 335 -13.53 -4.19 41.63
CA GLY A 335 -12.31 -4.93 41.95
C GLY A 335 -12.11 -5.12 43.45
N GLN A 336 -11.04 -5.84 43.79
CA GLN A 336 -10.59 -6.04 45.16
C GLN A 336 -9.33 -5.20 45.41
N CYS A 337 -9.29 -4.50 46.54
CA CYS A 337 -8.09 -3.78 46.96
C CYS A 337 -7.14 -4.73 47.68
N SER A 338 -5.95 -4.92 47.11
CA SER A 338 -4.86 -5.71 47.68
C SER A 338 -3.59 -4.87 47.67
N CYS A 339 -3.00 -4.62 48.84
CA CYS A 339 -1.75 -3.85 48.99
C CYS A 339 -1.73 -2.51 48.22
N ASN A 340 -2.64 -1.59 48.54
CA ASN A 340 -2.77 -0.25 47.91
C ASN A 340 -3.05 -0.24 46.40
N GLN A 341 -3.32 -1.40 45.79
CA GLN A 341 -3.61 -1.52 44.37
C GLN A 341 -4.94 -2.24 44.15
N CYS A 342 -5.68 -1.80 43.14
CA CYS A 342 -6.93 -2.42 42.76
C CYS A 342 -6.70 -3.56 41.76
N SER A 343 -7.14 -4.77 42.12
CA SER A 343 -7.27 -5.90 41.22
C SER A 343 -8.68 -5.92 40.64
N CYS A 344 -8.83 -5.52 39.38
CA CYS A 344 -10.14 -5.43 38.73
C CYS A 344 -10.72 -6.81 38.43
N PHE A 345 -12.04 -6.95 38.55
CA PHE A 345 -12.72 -8.21 38.21
C PHE A 345 -12.73 -8.46 36.71
N GLU A 346 -12.66 -9.73 36.33
CA GLU A 346 -12.84 -10.14 34.94
C GLU A 346 -14.31 -10.01 34.52
N SER A 347 -14.53 -9.66 33.25
CA SER A 347 -15.87 -9.51 32.67
C SER A 347 -15.96 -10.23 31.34
N GLU A 348 -17.09 -10.90 31.10
CA GLU A 348 -17.38 -11.56 29.82
C GLU A 348 -17.57 -10.55 28.67
N PHE A 349 -17.83 -9.28 28.99
CA PHE A 349 -18.09 -8.23 28.01
C PHE A 349 -16.82 -7.46 27.57
N GLY A 350 -15.70 -7.63 28.28
CA GLY A 350 -14.43 -6.97 27.97
C GLY A 350 -13.56 -6.76 29.21
N LYS A 351 -12.63 -5.80 29.14
CA LYS A 351 -11.62 -5.55 30.18
C LYS A 351 -12.00 -4.33 31.01
N ILE A 352 -11.97 -4.48 32.34
CA ILE A 352 -12.04 -3.39 33.31
C ILE A 352 -10.61 -3.03 33.70
N TYR A 353 -10.29 -1.74 33.71
CA TYR A 353 -8.92 -1.24 33.93
C TYR A 353 -8.92 0.12 34.63
N GLY A 354 -7.72 0.66 34.89
CA GLY A 354 -7.52 1.91 35.63
C GLY A 354 -7.04 1.68 37.06
N PRO A 355 -6.37 2.67 37.68
CA PRO A 355 -5.79 2.55 39.03
C PRO A 355 -6.84 2.25 40.10
N PHE A 356 -8.10 2.63 39.87
CA PHE A 356 -9.24 2.38 40.76
C PHE A 356 -10.33 1.53 40.09
N CYS A 357 -10.00 0.77 39.04
CA CYS A 357 -10.96 0.01 38.23
C CYS A 357 -12.16 0.85 37.74
N GLU A 358 -11.89 2.11 37.42
CA GLU A 358 -12.90 3.09 37.03
C GLU A 358 -13.25 3.04 35.53
N CYS A 359 -12.45 2.33 34.74
CA CYS A 359 -12.54 2.32 33.28
C CYS A 359 -12.91 0.93 32.74
N ASP A 360 -13.54 0.90 31.58
CA ASP A 360 -13.82 -0.31 30.83
C ASP A 360 -13.85 -0.03 29.32
N ASN A 361 -13.71 -1.07 28.51
CA ASN A 361 -13.66 -0.96 27.04
C ASN A 361 -14.96 -1.38 26.34
N PHE A 362 -16.07 -1.50 27.06
CA PHE A 362 -17.32 -2.07 26.53
C PHE A 362 -18.58 -1.21 26.77
N SER A 363 -18.50 -0.17 27.61
CA SER A 363 -19.64 0.69 27.97
C SER A 363 -19.86 1.91 27.06
N CYS A 364 -19.14 2.01 25.93
CA CYS A 364 -19.33 3.13 24.99
C CYS A 364 -20.66 3.12 24.23
N ALA A 365 -21.01 4.29 23.68
CA ALA A 365 -22.22 4.46 22.88
C ALA A 365 -22.22 3.54 21.65
N ARG A 366 -23.38 2.98 21.34
CA ARG A 366 -23.59 2.09 20.20
C ARG A 366 -24.43 2.77 19.14
N ASN A 367 -24.04 2.60 17.88
CA ASN A 367 -24.84 3.00 16.73
C ASN A 367 -25.06 1.77 15.85
N LYS A 368 -26.34 1.42 15.59
CA LYS A 368 -26.76 0.21 14.86
C LYS A 368 -26.17 -1.10 15.41
N GLY A 369 -26.08 -1.22 16.74
CA GLY A 369 -25.55 -2.42 17.41
C GLY A 369 -24.02 -2.51 17.48
N VAL A 370 -23.31 -1.63 16.78
CA VAL A 370 -21.84 -1.58 16.74
C VAL A 370 -21.33 -0.55 17.74
N LEU A 371 -20.41 -0.96 18.61
CA LEU A 371 -19.71 -0.09 19.56
C LEU A 371 -18.84 0.91 18.77
N CYS A 372 -19.01 2.21 19.01
CA CYS A 372 -18.29 3.29 18.29
C CYS A 372 -18.34 3.17 16.75
N SER A 373 -19.44 2.66 16.17
CA SER A 373 -19.64 2.59 14.72
C SER A 373 -18.56 1.84 13.89
N ALA A 374 -17.68 1.03 14.51
CA ALA A 374 -16.58 0.32 13.84
C ALA A 374 -15.63 1.22 13.02
N LEU A 375 -15.53 2.51 13.35
CA LEU A 375 -14.49 3.39 12.81
C LEU A 375 -13.21 3.17 13.63
N TRP A 376 -12.43 2.15 13.25
CA TRP A 376 -11.12 1.80 13.82
C TRP A 376 -10.02 2.85 13.54
N TYR A 377 -10.39 4.09 13.24
CA TYR A 377 -9.46 5.09 12.69
C TYR A 377 -9.28 6.36 13.52
N TRP A 378 -9.92 6.50 14.69
CA TRP A 378 -9.71 7.69 15.53
C TRP A 378 -10.22 7.65 16.97
N GLU A 379 -10.94 6.61 17.43
CA GLU A 379 -11.49 6.58 18.79
C GLU A 379 -11.25 5.23 19.47
N THR A 380 -10.04 5.03 20.00
CA THR A 380 -9.87 4.03 21.07
C THR A 380 -10.72 4.49 22.25
N ILE A 381 -11.48 3.57 22.86
CA ILE A 381 -12.27 3.85 24.08
C ILE A 381 -11.29 4.14 25.22
N MET A 382 -10.89 5.41 25.35
CA MET A 382 -10.01 5.87 26.41
C MET A 382 -10.84 6.54 27.50
N CYS A 383 -10.55 6.13 28.72
CA CYS A 383 -11.07 6.71 29.93
C CYS A 383 -10.27 8.00 30.24
N PRO A 384 -10.88 9.19 30.20
CA PRO A 384 -10.12 10.43 30.28
C PRO A 384 -9.66 10.70 31.71
N ARG A 385 -8.34 10.73 31.91
CA ARG A 385 -7.71 11.44 33.03
C ARG A 385 -6.37 12.02 32.59
N VAL A 386 -6.42 13.22 32.02
CA VAL A 386 -5.52 14.38 32.22
C VAL A 386 -5.90 15.45 31.20
N GLU A 387 -6.10 16.68 31.67
CA GLU A 387 -6.20 17.89 30.86
C GLU A 387 -4.98 18.01 29.94
N LYS A 388 -5.12 17.65 28.67
CA LYS A 388 -4.72 18.45 27.50
C LYS A 388 -4.91 17.63 26.23
N GLN A 389 -5.37 18.35 25.24
CA GLN A 389 -5.71 17.94 23.89
C GLN A 389 -4.46 17.53 23.13
N GLU A 390 -4.11 16.24 23.16
CA GLU A 390 -3.29 15.57 22.14
C GLU A 390 -3.85 14.16 21.95
N VAL A 391 -4.59 13.98 20.85
CA VAL A 391 -4.93 12.66 20.32
C VAL A 391 -3.68 12.13 19.64
N ARG A 392 -2.85 11.41 20.39
CA ARG A 392 -1.83 10.52 19.85
C ARG A 392 -2.06 9.14 20.44
N GLU A 393 -2.07 8.14 19.57
CA GLU A 393 -2.24 6.75 19.92
C GLU A 393 -1.22 6.35 21.00
N ALA A 394 -1.71 6.11 22.21
CA ALA A 394 -0.99 5.32 23.19
C ALA A 394 -1.50 3.89 23.06
N PHE A 395 -1.02 3.17 22.05
CA PHE A 395 -0.65 1.79 22.34
C PHE A 395 0.40 1.89 23.45
N GLU A 396 0.20 1.24 24.59
CA GLU A 396 1.30 0.92 25.50
C GLU A 396 2.22 -0.08 24.79
N ALA A 397 2.89 0.38 23.73
CA ALA A 397 4.21 -0.10 23.45
C ALA A 397 5.04 0.26 24.67
N PRO A 398 5.93 -0.62 25.15
CA PRO A 398 6.86 -0.23 26.19
C PRO A 398 7.54 1.08 25.76
N PRO A 399 7.84 2.03 26.67
CA PRO A 399 8.34 3.38 26.35
C PRO A 399 9.68 3.42 25.56
N CYS A 400 10.16 2.26 25.11
CA CYS A 400 11.38 2.03 24.37
C CYS A 400 11.17 1.35 23.01
N ALA A 401 9.92 1.11 22.58
CA ALA A 401 9.67 0.53 21.26
C ALA A 401 10.01 1.55 20.18
N VAL A 402 10.98 1.22 19.32
CA VAL A 402 11.43 2.09 18.23
C VAL A 402 11.30 1.36 16.91
N LEU A 403 10.55 1.95 15.97
CA LEU A 403 10.55 1.53 14.59
C LEU A 403 11.74 2.17 13.88
N ARG A 404 12.63 1.36 13.31
CA ARG A 404 13.68 1.86 12.42
C ARG A 404 13.33 1.55 10.98
N VAL A 405 13.31 2.59 10.17
CA VAL A 405 13.10 2.54 8.73
C VAL A 405 14.43 2.87 8.05
N THR A 406 14.89 1.98 7.19
CA THR A 406 16.07 2.18 6.35
C THR A 406 15.65 2.08 4.90
N ASN A 407 16.13 2.99 4.05
CA ASN A 407 15.93 2.95 2.61
C ASN A 407 17.25 2.70 1.88
N SER A 408 17.19 1.96 0.78
CA SER A 408 18.33 1.67 -0.09
C SER A 408 17.99 1.87 -1.55
#